data_AF-T2G914-F1
#
_entry.id   AF-T2G914-F1
#
_cell.length_a   1.000
_cell.length_b   1.000
_cell.length_c   1.000
_cell.angle_alpha   90.00
_cell.angle_beta   90.00
_cell.angle_gamma   90.00
#
_symmetry.space_group_name_H-M   'P 1'
#
loop_
_entity.id
_entity.type
_entity.pdbx_description
1 polymer ?
#
loop_
_entity_poly.entity_id
_entity_poly.type
_entity_poly.pdbx_seq_one_letter_code
_entity_poly.pdbx_strand_id
1 'polypeptide(L)'
;MHKGDPTAPPRPASPILVSGPALSIQSEPIQSRPAPGGDLSTTVCARCAGQGTSCCRLESGGGGVCFPVSAMEWDRILDVVGGTKGAFVQEPNSPPFQDAMRRLFPGEGRAVATLFPAHQFHLRLATTARGSCVFLGPQGCALPRETRPYHCRLFPFWIQGERLTLLHAPGCLALREGGVAEDVLDVLGMRERDVRTLHGRLRLAWGLPPRPGLPLPPPSFARSRK
;
A
#
# COMPACT_ATOMS: atom_id res chain seq x y z
N MET A 1 70.77 -31.30 -12.52
CA MET A 1 69.65 -32.26 -12.43
C MET A 1 68.42 -31.53 -11.95
N HIS A 2 67.33 -31.73 -12.68
CA HIS A 2 66.01 -31.10 -12.51
C HIS A 2 65.31 -31.43 -11.19
N LYS A 3 64.51 -30.47 -10.72
CA LYS A 3 63.07 -30.54 -10.34
C LYS A 3 62.81 -29.34 -9.41
N GLY A 4 61.99 -28.36 -9.74
CA GLY A 4 60.66 -28.45 -10.33
C GLY A 4 59.67 -28.19 -9.21
N ASP A 5 59.30 -26.91 -9.03
CA ASP A 5 58.37 -26.40 -8.03
C ASP A 5 56.94 -26.35 -8.61
N PRO A 6 55.95 -26.99 -7.96
CA PRO A 6 54.54 -26.65 -8.16
C PRO A 6 53.91 -26.40 -6.78
N THR A 7 53.07 -25.40 -6.52
CA THR A 7 51.89 -25.01 -7.28
C THR A 7 51.33 -23.77 -6.56
N ALA A 8 51.34 -22.60 -7.19
CA ALA A 8 50.59 -21.45 -6.70
C ALA A 8 49.10 -21.60 -7.12
N PRO A 9 48.12 -21.22 -6.28
CA PRO A 9 46.71 -21.27 -6.65
C PRO A 9 46.39 -20.24 -7.75
N PRO A 10 45.44 -20.54 -8.66
CA PRO A 10 45.09 -19.64 -9.74
C PRO A 10 44.41 -18.38 -9.20
N ARG A 11 44.78 -17.23 -9.77
CA ARG A 11 44.16 -15.92 -9.53
C ARG A 11 42.69 -15.96 -10.00
N PRO A 12 41.75 -15.30 -9.29
CA PRO A 12 40.40 -15.14 -9.78
C PRO A 12 40.40 -14.28 -11.06
N ALA A 13 39.69 -14.76 -12.07
CA ALA A 13 39.51 -14.06 -13.34
C ALA A 13 38.83 -12.70 -13.14
N SER A 14 39.40 -11.67 -13.77
CA SER A 14 38.76 -10.36 -13.89
C SER A 14 37.39 -10.49 -14.56
N PRO A 15 36.36 -9.74 -14.11
CA PRO A 15 35.06 -9.77 -14.75
C PRO A 15 35.15 -9.20 -16.17
N ILE A 16 34.66 -9.99 -17.12
CA ILE A 16 34.48 -9.61 -18.52
C ILE A 16 33.45 -8.47 -18.58
N LEU A 17 33.90 -7.29 -18.99
CA LEU A 17 33.04 -6.18 -19.40
C LEU A 17 32.35 -6.56 -20.71
N VAL A 18 31.07 -6.90 -20.64
CA VAL A 18 30.20 -6.97 -21.81
C VAL A 18 29.54 -5.60 -21.97
N SER A 19 30.13 -4.79 -22.82
CA SER A 19 29.50 -3.58 -23.37
C SER A 19 28.39 -4.00 -24.32
N GLY A 20 27.14 -3.85 -23.89
CA GLY A 20 25.94 -3.96 -24.72
C GLY A 20 25.21 -2.60 -24.76
N PRO A 21 24.52 -2.27 -25.87
CA PRO A 21 23.94 -0.95 -26.06
C PRO A 21 22.83 -0.66 -25.03
N ALA A 22 22.80 0.58 -24.57
CA ALA A 22 21.78 1.12 -23.70
C ALA A 22 20.38 0.91 -24.31
N LEU A 23 19.61 0.01 -23.72
CA LEU A 23 18.17 -0.09 -23.95
C LEU A 23 17.50 1.12 -23.30
N SER A 24 17.38 2.19 -24.08
CA SER A 24 16.46 3.29 -23.80
C SER A 24 15.03 2.75 -23.82
N ILE A 25 14.48 2.50 -22.63
CA ILE A 25 13.06 2.23 -22.47
C ILE A 25 12.34 3.57 -22.60
N GLN A 26 11.78 3.83 -23.78
CA GLN A 26 10.78 4.89 -23.94
C GLN A 26 9.49 4.41 -23.27
N SER A 27 9.17 5.03 -22.15
CA SER A 27 7.90 4.85 -21.45
C SER A 27 6.78 5.53 -22.23
N GLU A 28 6.09 4.80 -23.10
CA GLU A 28 4.80 5.22 -23.65
C GLU A 28 3.75 5.21 -22.51
N PRO A 29 2.92 6.26 -22.36
CA PRO A 29 1.88 6.30 -21.33
C PRO A 29 0.80 5.25 -21.64
N ILE A 30 0.51 4.39 -20.66
CA ILE A 30 -0.60 3.43 -20.69
C ILE A 30 -1.91 4.22 -20.86
N GLN A 31 -2.44 4.24 -22.09
CA GLN A 31 -3.77 4.78 -22.36
C GLN A 31 -4.81 3.79 -21.82
N SER A 32 -5.40 4.13 -20.67
CA SER A 32 -6.54 3.41 -20.11
C SER A 32 -7.82 3.86 -20.80
N ARG A 33 -8.62 2.92 -21.30
CA ARG A 33 -9.97 3.20 -21.83
C ARG A 33 -10.87 3.73 -20.69
N PRO A 34 -11.66 4.80 -20.91
CA PRO A 34 -12.60 5.28 -19.90
C PRO A 34 -13.75 4.28 -19.72
N ALA A 35 -14.08 3.97 -18.47
CA ALA A 35 -15.30 3.26 -18.11
C ALA A 35 -16.52 4.15 -18.34
N PRO A 36 -17.69 3.60 -18.71
CA PRO A 36 -18.87 4.41 -18.96
C PRO A 36 -19.56 4.80 -17.65
N GLY A 37 -19.91 6.08 -17.52
CA GLY A 37 -20.95 6.58 -16.62
C GLY A 37 -20.47 7.35 -15.39
N GLY A 38 -20.32 8.67 -15.55
CA GLY A 38 -20.14 9.63 -14.46
C GLY A 38 -19.16 10.72 -14.85
N ASP A 39 -19.64 11.95 -15.02
CA ASP A 39 -18.81 13.13 -15.27
C ASP A 39 -17.73 13.25 -14.18
N LEU A 40 -16.47 13.03 -14.57
CA LEU A 40 -15.28 12.93 -13.73
C LEU A 40 -14.77 14.33 -13.32
N SER A 41 -15.66 15.25 -12.96
CA SER A 41 -15.28 16.53 -12.35
C SER A 41 -14.56 16.24 -11.02
N THR A 42 -13.25 16.06 -11.09
CA THR A 42 -12.25 15.86 -10.03
C THR A 42 -12.79 15.28 -8.71
N THR A 43 -12.75 13.95 -8.58
CA THR A 43 -12.96 13.30 -7.27
C THR A 43 -12.16 14.01 -6.18
N VAL A 44 -12.69 14.09 -4.96
CA VAL A 44 -12.03 14.79 -3.83
C VAL A 44 -10.57 14.34 -3.66
N CYS A 45 -10.27 13.07 -3.93
CA CYS A 45 -8.91 12.53 -3.92
C CYS A 45 -8.00 13.13 -5.03
N ALA A 46 -8.52 13.35 -6.24
CA ALA A 46 -7.79 14.01 -7.32
C ALA A 46 -7.49 15.48 -6.97
N ARG A 47 -8.47 16.20 -6.39
CA ARG A 47 -8.26 17.57 -5.88
C ARG A 47 -7.22 17.59 -4.76
N CYS A 48 -7.33 16.66 -3.81
CA CYS A 48 -6.41 16.52 -2.68
C CYS A 48 -4.96 16.24 -3.16
N ALA A 49 -4.78 15.41 -4.19
CA ALA A 49 -3.48 15.15 -4.79
C ALA A 49 -2.78 16.41 -5.34
N GLY A 50 -3.57 17.33 -5.92
CA GLY A 50 -3.10 18.60 -6.46
C GLY A 50 -2.69 19.64 -5.40
N GLN A 51 -3.24 19.55 -4.19
CA GLN A 51 -2.96 20.49 -3.09
C GLN A 51 -1.65 20.21 -2.34
N GLY A 52 -0.95 19.13 -2.65
CA GLY A 52 0.34 18.78 -2.02
C GLY A 52 0.23 18.18 -0.61
N THR A 53 -0.92 18.27 0.06
CA THR A 53 -1.22 17.61 1.34
C THR A 53 -2.25 16.49 1.11
N SER A 54 -1.78 15.24 1.10
CA SER A 54 -2.65 14.08 0.84
C SER A 54 -2.10 12.82 1.51
N CYS A 55 -2.97 11.85 1.80
CA CYS A 55 -2.56 10.52 2.29
C CYS A 55 -1.64 9.76 1.32
N CYS A 56 -1.53 10.21 0.07
CA CYS A 56 -0.63 9.65 -0.94
C CYS A 56 0.79 10.27 -0.90
N ARG A 57 1.09 11.17 0.03
CA ARG A 57 2.43 11.77 0.21
C ARG A 57 2.90 11.56 1.65
N LEU A 58 4.12 11.06 1.79
CA LEU A 58 4.83 10.99 3.06
C LEU A 58 5.66 12.26 3.23
N GLU A 59 5.61 12.84 4.42
CA GLU A 59 6.49 13.95 4.77
C GLU A 59 7.93 13.44 4.86
N SER A 60 8.84 14.06 4.09
CA SER A 60 10.26 13.75 4.17
C SER A 60 10.79 14.08 5.57
N GLY A 61 11.29 13.08 6.28
CA GLY A 61 11.89 13.25 7.62
C GLY A 61 10.92 13.08 8.80
N GLY A 62 9.61 12.95 8.55
CA GLY A 62 8.64 12.54 9.56
C GLY A 62 8.53 11.03 9.60
N GLY A 63 8.57 10.41 10.79
CA GLY A 63 8.34 8.98 11.01
C GLY A 63 6.90 8.53 10.72
N GLY A 64 6.36 8.93 9.56
CA GLY A 64 5.03 8.61 9.09
C GLY A 64 4.91 7.11 8.85
N VAL A 65 4.04 6.47 9.62
CA VAL A 65 3.74 5.05 9.47
C VAL A 65 2.87 4.86 8.23
N CYS A 66 3.38 4.16 7.23
CA CYS A 66 2.59 3.77 6.06
C CYS A 66 1.65 2.61 6.41
N PHE A 67 0.41 2.69 5.94
CA PHE A 67 -0.50 1.57 6.09
C PHE A 67 -0.04 0.40 5.18
N PRO A 68 0.03 -0.84 5.71
CA PRO A 68 0.56 -1.97 4.98
C PRO A 68 -0.41 -2.48 3.90
N VAL A 69 0.13 -3.19 2.91
CA VAL A 69 -0.61 -3.84 1.82
C VAL A 69 -0.55 -5.35 2.04
N SER A 70 -1.70 -6.03 1.95
CA SER A 70 -1.74 -7.50 2.00
C SER A 70 -1.09 -8.14 0.76
N ALA A 71 -0.70 -9.41 0.88
CA ALA A 71 -0.23 -10.20 -0.27
C ALA A 71 -1.30 -10.28 -1.38
N MET A 72 -2.58 -10.41 -0.99
CA MET A 72 -3.70 -10.44 -1.95
C MET A 72 -3.86 -9.12 -2.71
N GLU A 73 -3.73 -7.99 -2.01
CA GLU A 73 -3.76 -6.68 -2.66
C GLU A 73 -2.54 -6.45 -3.56
N TRP A 74 -1.38 -6.94 -3.13
CA TRP A 74 -0.17 -6.93 -3.96
C TRP A 74 -0.42 -7.67 -5.27
N ASP A 75 -0.82 -8.94 -5.23
CA ASP A 75 -1.05 -9.74 -6.44
C ASP A 75 -2.04 -9.03 -7.39
N ARG A 76 -3.19 -8.57 -6.88
CA ARG A 76 -4.20 -7.84 -7.67
C ARG A 76 -3.65 -6.55 -8.30
N ILE A 77 -2.77 -5.83 -7.62
CA ILE A 77 -2.16 -4.62 -8.17
C ILE A 77 -1.16 -4.99 -9.27
N LEU A 78 -0.32 -6.02 -9.06
CA LEU A 78 0.64 -6.48 -10.08
C LEU A 78 -0.03 -6.89 -11.38
N ASP A 79 -1.16 -7.58 -11.30
CA ASP A 79 -1.94 -8.00 -12.47
C ASP A 79 -2.34 -6.81 -13.34
N VAL A 80 -2.68 -5.68 -12.71
CA VAL A 80 -3.11 -4.46 -13.42
C VAL A 80 -1.91 -3.64 -13.93
N VAL A 81 -0.80 -3.62 -13.18
CA VAL A 81 0.39 -2.84 -13.56
C VAL A 81 1.38 -3.62 -14.41
N GLY A 82 1.00 -4.80 -14.91
CA GLY A 82 1.83 -5.65 -15.79
C GLY A 82 3.11 -6.16 -15.13
N GLY A 83 3.11 -6.41 -13.82
CA GLY A 83 4.29 -6.92 -13.12
C GLY A 83 5.44 -5.91 -12.92
N THR A 84 5.17 -4.61 -13.06
CA THR A 84 6.19 -3.55 -12.99
C THR A 84 6.98 -3.59 -11.67
N LYS A 85 8.32 -3.69 -11.78
CA LYS A 85 9.25 -3.62 -10.64
C LYS A 85 9.18 -2.25 -9.96
N GLY A 86 9.27 -2.20 -8.63
CA GLY A 86 9.36 -0.95 -7.86
C GLY A 86 8.02 -0.36 -7.38
N ALA A 87 6.90 -1.07 -7.56
CA ALA A 87 5.60 -0.66 -7.03
C ALA A 87 5.47 -0.81 -5.50
N PHE A 88 6.32 -1.65 -4.89
CA PHE A 88 6.24 -2.04 -3.49
C PHE A 88 7.59 -1.97 -2.81
N VAL A 89 7.56 -1.71 -1.50
CA VAL A 89 8.73 -1.69 -0.62
C VAL A 89 8.45 -2.57 0.60
N GLN A 90 9.46 -3.33 1.02
CA GLN A 90 9.46 -3.98 2.33
C GLN A 90 9.99 -2.98 3.37
N GLU A 91 9.23 -2.77 4.43
CA GLU A 91 9.59 -1.86 5.52
C GLU A 91 9.61 -2.62 6.85
N PRO A 92 10.61 -2.40 7.72
CA PRO A 92 10.66 -3.07 9.02
C PRO A 92 9.41 -2.78 9.85
N ASN A 93 8.93 -3.79 10.59
CA ASN A 93 7.86 -3.64 11.57
C ASN A 93 8.36 -2.91 12.83
N SER A 94 8.61 -1.60 12.69
CA SER A 94 9.12 -0.76 13.77
C SER A 94 8.14 -0.66 14.95
N PRO A 95 8.62 -0.34 16.16
CA PRO A 95 7.72 -0.14 17.31
C PRO A 95 6.62 0.90 17.06
N PRO A 96 6.89 2.09 16.46
CA PRO A 96 5.84 3.05 16.11
C PRO A 96 4.80 2.49 15.15
N PHE A 97 5.22 1.68 14.18
CA PHE A 97 4.31 1.00 13.26
C PHE A 97 3.39 0.03 14.01
N GLN A 98 3.95 -0.83 14.87
CA GLN A 98 3.15 -1.78 15.64
C GLN A 98 2.18 -1.10 16.60
N ASP A 99 2.59 0.01 17.23
CA ASP A 99 1.71 0.81 18.08
C ASP A 99 0.56 1.42 17.28
N ALA A 100 0.84 1.92 16.07
CA ALA A 100 -0.21 2.41 15.17
C ALA A 100 -1.20 1.29 14.80
N MET A 101 -0.70 0.10 14.45
CA MET A 101 -1.55 -1.05 14.13
C MET A 101 -2.38 -1.51 15.33
N ARG A 102 -1.82 -1.54 16.54
CA ARG A 102 -2.59 -1.87 17.77
C ARG A 102 -3.71 -0.88 18.05
N ARG A 103 -3.50 0.42 17.78
CA ARG A 103 -4.55 1.45 17.92
C ARG A 103 -5.68 1.28 16.90
N LEU A 104 -5.36 0.81 15.70
CA LEU A 104 -6.35 0.53 14.66
C LEU A 104 -7.18 -0.74 14.96
N PHE A 105 -6.62 -1.70 15.69
CA PHE A 105 -7.27 -2.97 16.02
C PHE A 105 -7.34 -3.18 17.55
N PRO A 106 -8.14 -2.36 18.27
CA PRO A 106 -8.22 -2.42 19.73
C PRO A 106 -8.72 -3.78 20.20
N GLY A 107 -8.08 -4.35 21.22
CA GLY A 107 -8.40 -5.68 21.75
C GLY A 107 -7.81 -6.85 20.95
N GLU A 108 -7.20 -6.61 19.78
CA GLU A 108 -6.65 -7.65 18.91
C GLU A 108 -5.12 -7.66 18.87
N GLY A 109 -4.47 -7.14 19.93
CA GLY A 109 -3.01 -6.94 19.96
C GLY A 109 -2.19 -8.20 19.67
N ARG A 110 -2.66 -9.38 20.09
CA ARG A 110 -2.03 -10.67 19.77
C ARG A 110 -2.10 -10.98 18.27
N ALA A 111 -3.25 -10.78 17.64
CA ALA A 111 -3.42 -11.00 16.21
C ALA A 111 -2.54 -10.03 15.40
N VAL A 112 -2.51 -8.75 15.79
CA VAL A 112 -1.62 -7.74 15.19
C VAL A 112 -0.15 -8.14 15.31
N ALA A 113 0.30 -8.62 16.48
CA ALA A 113 1.68 -9.06 16.68
C ALA A 113 2.03 -10.31 15.85
N THR A 114 1.06 -11.18 15.58
CA THR A 114 1.24 -12.32 14.66
C THR A 114 1.34 -11.87 13.20
N LEU A 115 0.51 -10.89 12.79
CA LEU A 115 0.56 -10.35 11.43
C LEU A 115 1.83 -9.54 11.16
N PHE A 116 2.30 -8.80 12.16
CA PHE A 116 3.45 -7.92 12.03
C PHE A 116 4.50 -8.15 13.13
N PRO A 117 5.26 -9.26 13.07
CA PRO A 117 6.30 -9.55 14.05
C PRO A 117 7.43 -8.50 14.00
N ALA A 118 7.98 -8.14 15.16
CA ALA A 118 8.95 -7.04 15.30
C ALA A 118 10.25 -7.19 14.51
N HIS A 119 10.64 -8.41 14.18
CA HIS A 119 11.86 -8.72 13.42
C HIS A 119 11.58 -9.07 11.96
N GLN A 120 10.38 -8.76 11.48
CA GLN A 120 9.97 -8.96 10.09
C GLN A 120 9.63 -7.63 9.43
N PHE A 121 9.22 -7.72 8.18
CA PHE A 121 8.84 -6.60 7.34
C PHE A 121 7.36 -6.67 7.01
N HIS A 122 6.76 -5.52 6.75
CA HIS A 122 5.49 -5.44 6.05
C HIS A 122 5.73 -4.86 4.65
N LEU A 123 4.75 -5.08 3.78
CA LEU A 123 4.75 -4.50 2.45
C LEU A 123 3.98 -3.19 2.48
N ARG A 124 4.47 -2.21 1.74
CA ARG A 124 3.73 -0.99 1.45
C ARG A 124 3.90 -0.58 0.00
N LEU A 125 3.07 0.35 -0.45
CA LEU A 125 3.29 1.02 -1.73
C LEU A 125 4.59 1.80 -1.70
N ALA A 126 5.34 1.73 -2.80
CA ALA A 126 6.55 2.50 -2.97
C ALA A 126 6.24 3.99 -3.08
N THR A 127 7.26 4.79 -2.76
CA THR A 127 7.22 6.25 -2.86
C THR A 127 8.38 6.74 -3.71
N THR A 128 8.16 7.84 -4.44
CA THR A 128 9.20 8.56 -5.16
C THR A 128 10.16 9.24 -4.20
N ALA A 129 11.29 9.74 -4.70
CA ALA A 129 12.25 10.53 -3.90
C ALA A 129 11.64 11.78 -3.27
N ARG A 130 10.50 12.27 -3.79
CA ARG A 130 9.73 13.39 -3.23
C ARG A 130 8.64 12.95 -2.24
N GLY A 131 8.68 11.70 -1.77
CA GLY A 131 7.71 11.15 -0.81
C GLY A 131 6.33 10.85 -1.36
N SER A 132 6.08 11.01 -2.67
CA SER A 132 4.77 10.74 -3.27
C SER A 132 4.62 9.25 -3.59
N CYS A 133 3.44 8.66 -3.38
CA CYS A 133 3.14 7.31 -3.85
C CYS A 133 3.44 7.18 -5.34
N VAL A 134 4.07 6.08 -5.76
CA VAL A 134 4.42 5.84 -7.18
C VAL A 134 3.21 5.80 -8.12
N PHE A 135 2.02 5.57 -7.58
CA PHE A 135 0.76 5.59 -8.34
C PHE A 135 0.06 6.95 -8.32
N LEU A 136 0.65 7.98 -7.72
CA LEU A 136 0.09 9.33 -7.70
C LEU A 136 0.44 10.08 -9.00
N GLY A 137 -0.55 10.32 -9.84
CA GLY A 137 -0.45 11.14 -11.05
C GLY A 137 -1.12 12.51 -10.91
N PRO A 138 -1.04 13.36 -11.96
CA PRO A 138 -1.62 14.70 -11.96
C PRO A 138 -3.16 14.70 -11.85
N GLN A 139 -3.81 13.62 -12.29
CA GLN A 139 -5.26 13.43 -12.19
C GLN A 139 -5.69 12.60 -10.96
N GLY A 140 -4.78 12.43 -9.99
CA GLY A 140 -4.97 11.56 -8.84
C GLY A 140 -4.35 10.17 -9.03
N CYS A 141 -4.88 9.17 -8.32
CA CYS A 141 -4.30 7.82 -8.32
C CYS A 141 -4.53 7.12 -9.67
N ALA A 142 -3.43 6.66 -10.29
CA ALA A 142 -3.40 5.94 -11.56
C ALA A 142 -3.97 4.51 -11.46
N LEU A 143 -4.07 3.94 -10.25
CA LEU A 143 -4.73 2.64 -10.08
C LEU A 143 -6.25 2.79 -10.25
N PRO A 144 -6.91 1.88 -10.98
CA PRO A 144 -8.36 1.77 -11.00
C PRO A 144 -8.91 1.66 -9.57
N ARG A 145 -10.06 2.29 -9.30
CA ARG A 145 -10.64 2.37 -7.95
C ARG A 145 -10.73 1.00 -7.27
N GLU A 146 -11.16 -0.01 -8.02
CA GLU A 146 -11.31 -1.38 -7.51
C GLU A 146 -10.00 -2.12 -7.27
N THR A 147 -8.89 -1.63 -7.83
CA THR A 147 -7.52 -2.19 -7.69
C THR A 147 -6.73 -1.49 -6.60
N ARG A 148 -7.12 -0.28 -6.19
CA ARG A 148 -6.49 0.43 -5.07
C ARG A 148 -6.51 -0.43 -3.80
N PRO A 149 -5.50 -0.33 -2.92
CA PRO A 149 -5.54 -0.96 -1.60
C PRO A 149 -6.83 -0.62 -0.86
N TYR A 150 -7.35 -1.54 -0.06
CA TYR A 150 -8.56 -1.36 0.73
C TYR A 150 -8.44 -0.14 1.63
N HIS A 151 -7.29 0.07 2.28
CA HIS A 151 -7.07 1.28 3.07
C HIS A 151 -7.22 2.56 2.24
N CYS A 152 -6.67 2.63 1.03
CA CYS A 152 -6.83 3.79 0.15
C CYS A 152 -8.29 4.05 -0.26
N ARG A 153 -9.14 3.02 -0.26
CA ARG A 153 -10.57 3.13 -0.55
C ARG A 153 -11.42 3.39 0.69
N LEU A 154 -10.91 3.01 1.86
CA LEU A 154 -11.56 3.11 3.16
C LEU A 154 -11.29 4.46 3.82
N PHE A 155 -10.09 5.01 3.64
CA PHE A 155 -9.66 6.27 4.24
C PHE A 155 -10.60 7.44 3.84
N PRO A 156 -11.01 8.32 4.77
CA PRO A 156 -10.54 8.44 6.16
C PRO A 156 -11.35 7.63 7.17
N PHE A 157 -12.21 6.71 6.75
CA PHE A 157 -13.04 5.94 7.68
C PHE A 157 -12.28 4.79 8.33
N TRP A 158 -12.76 4.39 9.49
CA TRP A 158 -12.37 3.15 10.16
C TRP A 158 -13.55 2.57 10.93
N ILE A 159 -13.50 1.27 11.24
CA ILE A 159 -14.53 0.59 12.04
C ILE A 159 -13.89 0.12 13.35
N GLN A 160 -14.38 0.63 14.47
CA GLN A 160 -13.97 0.22 15.81
C GLN A 160 -15.16 -0.45 16.50
N GLY A 161 -15.11 -1.78 16.62
CA GLY A 161 -16.27 -2.57 17.04
C GLY A 161 -17.43 -2.36 16.07
N GLU A 162 -18.56 -1.86 16.57
CA GLU A 162 -19.73 -1.53 15.77
C GLU A 162 -19.80 -0.06 15.32
N ARG A 163 -18.80 0.77 15.67
CA ARG A 163 -18.83 2.21 15.38
C ARG A 163 -18.00 2.56 14.15
N LEU A 164 -18.58 3.40 13.31
CA LEU A 164 -17.86 4.12 12.26
C LEU A 164 -17.11 5.31 12.88
N THR A 165 -15.82 5.42 12.61
CA THR A 165 -14.96 6.51 13.10
C THR A 165 -14.18 7.17 11.97
N LEU A 166 -13.76 8.42 12.17
CA LEU A 166 -12.88 9.15 11.24
C LEU A 166 -11.43 9.18 11.74
N LEU A 167 -10.52 8.71 10.91
CA LEU A 167 -9.08 8.85 11.10
C LEU A 167 -8.68 10.27 10.73
N HIS A 168 -8.30 11.06 11.73
CA HIS A 168 -7.91 12.45 11.54
C HIS A 168 -6.50 12.50 10.95
N ALA A 169 -6.41 12.92 9.68
CA ALA A 169 -5.13 13.24 9.04
C ALA A 169 -5.07 14.74 8.75
N PRO A 170 -4.00 15.43 9.20
CA PRO A 170 -3.78 16.82 8.84
C PRO A 170 -3.84 17.02 7.32
N GLY A 171 -4.62 18.01 6.89
CA GLY A 171 -4.76 18.34 5.47
C GLY A 171 -5.67 17.43 4.64
N CYS A 172 -6.38 16.46 5.25
CA CYS A 172 -7.36 15.66 4.51
C CYS A 172 -8.51 16.55 4.00
N LEU A 173 -8.59 16.72 2.67
CA LEU A 173 -9.60 17.57 2.05
C LEU A 173 -11.03 17.10 2.36
N ALA A 174 -11.28 15.79 2.35
CA ALA A 174 -12.61 15.23 2.64
C ALA A 174 -13.07 15.56 4.06
N LEU A 175 -12.18 15.51 5.06
CA LEU A 175 -12.49 15.88 6.44
C LEU A 175 -12.75 17.38 6.58
N ARG A 176 -12.01 18.23 5.85
CA ARG A 176 -12.24 19.69 5.88
C ARG A 176 -13.56 20.10 5.23
N GLU A 177 -13.99 19.37 4.20
CA GLU A 177 -15.24 19.64 3.48
C GLU A 177 -16.46 19.04 4.21
N GLY A 178 -16.32 17.86 4.83
CA GLY A 178 -17.43 17.17 5.49
C GLY A 178 -17.55 17.41 7.00
N GLY A 179 -16.45 17.58 7.75
CA GLY A 179 -16.50 17.75 9.21
C GLY A 179 -16.92 16.49 9.99
N VAL A 180 -18.14 15.99 9.81
CA VAL A 180 -18.69 14.79 10.46
C VAL A 180 -18.79 13.59 9.52
N ALA A 181 -18.94 12.37 10.06
CA ALA A 181 -18.85 11.14 9.28
C ALA A 181 -19.87 11.03 8.14
N GLU A 182 -21.10 11.50 8.37
CA GLU A 182 -22.20 11.50 7.40
C GLU A 182 -21.87 12.40 6.20
N ASP A 183 -21.46 13.64 6.45
CA ASP A 183 -21.07 14.57 5.40
C ASP A 183 -19.81 14.09 4.64
N VAL A 184 -18.84 13.48 5.33
CA VAL A 184 -17.64 12.91 4.68
C VAL A 184 -18.03 11.71 3.79
N LEU A 185 -19.06 10.94 4.16
CA LEU A 185 -19.60 9.86 3.32
C LEU A 185 -20.19 10.43 2.03
N ASP A 186 -20.96 11.51 2.12
CA ASP A 186 -21.55 12.20 0.97
C ASP A 186 -20.48 12.79 0.06
N VAL A 187 -19.48 13.49 0.63
CA VAL A 187 -18.32 14.04 -0.10
C VAL A 187 -17.57 12.95 -0.88
N LEU A 188 -17.45 11.75 -0.34
CA LEU A 188 -16.77 10.62 -0.97
C LEU A 188 -17.68 9.72 -1.81
N GLY A 189 -18.99 10.01 -1.87
CA GLY A 189 -19.98 9.20 -2.57
C GLY A 189 -20.03 7.77 -2.04
N MET A 190 -19.98 7.59 -0.73
CA MET A 190 -19.97 6.30 -0.04
C MET A 190 -21.14 6.19 0.92
N ARG A 191 -21.58 4.97 1.19
CA ARG A 191 -22.50 4.67 2.29
C ARG A 191 -21.76 3.93 3.39
N GLU A 192 -22.27 3.98 4.62
CA GLU A 192 -21.68 3.25 5.75
C GLU A 192 -21.55 1.73 5.45
N ARG A 193 -22.52 1.14 4.75
CA ARG A 193 -22.44 -0.27 4.32
C ARG A 193 -21.22 -0.56 3.45
N ASP A 194 -20.80 0.40 2.62
CA ASP A 194 -19.65 0.26 1.73
C ASP A 194 -18.36 0.28 2.55
N VAL A 195 -18.28 1.17 3.55
CA VAL A 195 -17.18 1.24 4.52
C VAL A 195 -17.05 -0.09 5.29
N ARG A 196 -18.15 -0.59 5.85
CA ARG A 196 -18.16 -1.87 6.58
C ARG A 196 -17.75 -3.04 5.69
N THR A 197 -18.21 -3.05 4.43
CA THR A 197 -17.81 -4.06 3.44
C THR A 197 -16.32 -3.98 3.14
N LEU A 198 -15.77 -2.78 2.92
CA LEU A 198 -14.34 -2.58 2.66
C LEU A 198 -13.47 -2.97 3.85
N HIS A 199 -13.88 -2.62 5.07
CA HIS A 199 -13.17 -2.99 6.29
C HIS A 199 -13.17 -4.51 6.50
N GLY A 200 -14.30 -5.19 6.28
CA GLY A 200 -14.38 -6.64 6.34
C GLY A 200 -13.45 -7.32 5.31
N ARG A 201 -13.41 -6.80 4.07
CA ARG A 201 -12.50 -7.29 3.02
C ARG A 201 -11.02 -7.06 3.37
N LEU A 202 -10.68 -5.90 3.92
CA LEU A 202 -9.34 -5.61 4.42
C LEU A 202 -8.90 -6.64 5.47
N ARG A 203 -9.79 -6.94 6.43
CA ARG A 203 -9.51 -7.93 7.47
C ARG A 203 -9.29 -9.32 6.89
N LEU A 204 -10.18 -9.76 6.00
CA LEU A 204 -10.05 -11.05 5.33
C LEU A 204 -8.76 -11.16 4.50
N ALA A 205 -8.34 -10.07 3.85
CA ALA A 205 -7.08 -10.01 3.10
C ALA A 205 -5.83 -10.25 3.97
N TRP A 206 -5.94 -9.99 5.27
CA TRP A 206 -4.91 -10.28 6.26
C TRP A 206 -5.16 -11.58 7.04
N GLY A 207 -6.17 -12.37 6.67
CA GLY A 207 -6.53 -13.58 7.42
C GLY A 207 -7.18 -13.32 8.78
N LEU A 208 -7.62 -12.08 9.03
CA LEU A 208 -8.43 -11.74 10.20
C LEU A 208 -9.91 -12.08 9.94
N PRO A 209 -10.70 -12.35 10.99
CA PRO A 209 -12.14 -12.51 10.81
C PRO A 209 -12.75 -11.19 10.32
N PRO A 210 -13.84 -11.21 9.53
CA PRO A 210 -14.39 -9.99 8.93
C PRO A 210 -14.90 -8.97 9.97
N ARG A 211 -15.16 -9.43 11.19
CA ARG A 211 -15.39 -8.61 12.40
C ARG A 211 -14.75 -9.30 13.61
N PRO A 212 -14.36 -8.55 14.66
CA PRO A 212 -13.88 -9.13 15.91
C PRO A 212 -14.90 -10.13 16.48
N GLY A 213 -14.41 -11.24 17.04
CA GLY A 213 -15.24 -12.27 17.66
C GLY A 213 -15.87 -13.29 16.71
N LEU A 214 -15.75 -13.11 15.39
CA LEU A 214 -16.16 -14.13 14.41
C LEU A 214 -15.05 -15.18 14.19
N PRO A 215 -15.39 -16.40 13.68
CA PRO A 215 -14.40 -17.41 13.35
C PRO A 215 -13.38 -16.92 12.31
N LEU A 216 -12.14 -17.42 12.42
CA LEU A 216 -11.10 -17.14 11.44
C LEU A 216 -11.50 -17.66 10.04
N PRO A 217 -11.15 -16.92 8.98
CA PRO A 217 -11.32 -17.42 7.63
C PRO A 217 -10.41 -18.65 7.40
N PRO A 218 -10.80 -19.58 6.50
CA PRO A 218 -9.97 -20.73 6.19
C PRO A 218 -8.59 -20.29 5.64
N PRO A 219 -7.55 -21.13 5.77
CA PRO A 219 -6.15 -20.77 5.46
C PRO A 219 -5.91 -20.27 4.03
N SER A 220 -6.81 -20.56 3.09
CA SER A 220 -6.72 -20.16 1.69
C SER A 220 -6.67 -18.63 1.48
N PHE A 221 -7.12 -17.83 2.44
CA PHE A 221 -7.14 -16.37 2.35
C PHE A 221 -5.84 -15.71 2.84
N ALA A 222 -5.05 -16.40 3.67
CA ALA A 222 -3.82 -15.89 4.27
C ALA A 222 -2.60 -16.49 3.58
N ARG A 223 -2.40 -16.24 2.27
CA ARG A 223 -1.14 -16.60 1.62
C ARG A 223 -0.05 -15.60 2.03
N SER A 224 0.60 -15.84 3.16
CA SER A 224 1.92 -15.29 3.43
C SER A 224 2.91 -16.04 2.53
N ARG A 225 3.45 -15.37 1.51
CA ARG A 225 4.60 -15.91 0.77
C ARG A 225 5.79 -15.91 1.75
N LYS A 226 6.38 -17.09 1.95
CA LYS A 226 7.64 -17.28 2.69
C LYS A 226 8.80 -16.66 1.93
#